data_AF-A0A2E5B6B9-F1
#
_entry.id   AF-A0A2E5B6B9-F1
#
_cell.length_a   1.000
_cell.length_b   1.000
_cell.length_c   1.000
_cell.angle_alpha   90.00
_cell.angle_beta   90.00
_cell.angle_gamma   90.00
#
_symmetry.space_group_name_H-M   'P 1'
#
loop_
_entity.id
_entity.type
_entity.pdbx_description
1 polymer ?
#
loop_
_entity_poly.entity_id
_entity_poly.type
_entity_poly.pdbx_seq_one_letter_code
_entity_poly.pdbx_strand_id
1 'polypeptide(L)' 'MSLVFIIIGILFLLVIVGLWFTFGPGSKNIKDPIDEHAKMHELGIAHGHRTKNF' A
#
# COMPACT_ATOMS: atom_id res chain seq x y z
N MET A 1 -12.99 -13.41 30.91
CA MET A 1 -12.19 -12.16 30.87
C MET A 1 -10.88 -12.27 30.10
N SER A 2 -10.02 -13.27 30.34
CA SER A 2 -8.66 -13.35 29.75
C SER A 2 -8.62 -13.35 28.22
N LEU A 3 -9.49 -14.12 27.56
CA LEU A 3 -9.51 -14.22 26.09
C LEU A 3 -9.86 -12.89 25.40
N VAL A 4 -10.73 -12.08 26.01
CA VAL A 4 -11.11 -10.77 25.48
C VAL A 4 -9.92 -9.81 25.48
N PHE A 5 -9.12 -9.80 26.55
CA PHE A 5 -7.91 -8.97 26.62
C PHE A 5 -6.84 -9.39 25.62
N ILE A 6 -6.70 -10.69 25.36
CA ILE A 6 -5.79 -11.20 24.33
C ILE A 6 -6.22 -10.73 22.94
N ILE A 7 -7.52 -10.82 22.63
CA ILE A 7 -8.07 -10.34 21.34
C ILE A 7 -7.84 -8.83 21.18
N ILE A 8 -8.13 -8.04 22.21
CA ILE A 8 -7.91 -6.59 22.18
C ILE A 8 -6.42 -6.27 21.99
N GLY A 9 -5.53 -6.99 22.67
CA GLY A 9 -4.08 -6.83 22.51
C GLY A 9 -3.61 -7.09 21.07
N ILE A 10 -4.10 -8.17 20.45
CA ILE A 10 -3.77 -8.52 19.06
C ILE A 10 -4.32 -7.47 18.08
N LEU A 11 -5.57 -7.02 18.26
CA LEU A 11 -6.17 -5.97 17.44
C LEU A 11 -5.35 -4.68 17.49
N PHE A 12 -4.90 -4.29 18.68
CA PHE A 12 -4.08 -3.09 18.86
C PHE A 12 -2.72 -3.23 18.14
N LEU A 13 -2.10 -4.41 18.25
CA LEU A 13 -0.84 -4.72 17.58
C LEU A 13 -0.98 -4.64 16.06
N LEU A 14 -2.06 -5.20 15.50
CA LEU A 14 -2.35 -5.16 14.06
C LEU A 14 -2.53 -3.73 13.55
N VAL A 15 -3.26 -2.89 14.29
CA VAL A 15 -3.47 -1.48 13.91
C VAL A 15 -2.17 -0.71 13.94
N ILE A 16 -1.35 -0.86 15.00
CA ILE A 16 -0.06 -0.16 15.11
C ILE A 16 0.88 -0.59 13.99
N VAL A 17 0.98 -1.89 13.72
CA VAL A 17 1.83 -2.42 12.64
C VAL A 17 1.35 -1.91 11.28
N GLY A 18 0.03 -1.91 11.02
CA GLY A 18 -0.54 -1.33 9.82
C GLY A 18 -0.16 0.13 9.63
N LEU A 19 -0.33 0.95 10.68
CA LEU A 19 0.04 2.37 10.65
C LEU A 19 1.55 2.58 10.43
N TRP A 20 2.41 1.72 10.99
CA TRP A 20 3.86 1.78 10.77
C TRP A 20 4.27 1.48 9.33
N PHE A 21 3.56 0.56 8.65
CA PHE A 21 3.77 0.27 7.23
C PHE A 21 3.13 1.30 6.30
N THR A 22 2.02 1.94 6.69
CA THR A 22 1.34 2.94 5.85
C THR A 22 1.97 4.32 5.95
N PHE A 23 2.26 4.82 7.16
CA PHE A 23 2.73 6.19 7.39
C PHE A 23 4.14 6.27 7.99
N GLY A 24 4.69 5.14 8.44
CA GLY A 24 5.97 5.09 9.14
C GLY A 24 7.16 4.72 8.24
N PRO A 25 8.36 4.58 8.84
CA PRO A 25 9.57 4.21 8.11
C PRO A 25 9.51 2.81 7.48
N GLY A 26 8.58 1.94 7.93
CA GLY A 26 8.31 0.64 7.31
C GLY A 26 7.79 0.73 5.87
N SER A 27 7.17 1.86 5.52
CA SER A 27 6.72 2.16 4.16
C SER A 27 7.86 2.30 3.16
N LYS A 28 9.07 2.71 3.61
CA LYS A 28 10.20 3.09 2.74
C LYS A 28 10.72 1.97 1.83
N ASN A 29 10.47 0.71 2.17
CA ASN A 29 10.86 -0.46 1.37
C ASN A 29 9.67 -1.12 0.65
N ILE A 30 8.46 -0.61 0.86
CA ILE A 30 7.29 -1.01 0.09
C ILE A 30 7.32 -0.17 -1.18
N LYS A 31 7.52 -0.80 -2.35
CA LYS A 31 7.32 -0.09 -3.62
C LYS A 31 5.90 0.47 -3.64
N ASP A 32 5.76 1.76 -3.92
CA ASP A 32 4.45 2.38 -4.06
C ASP A 32 4.01 2.26 -5.53
N PRO A 33 3.16 1.28 -5.88
CA PRO A 33 2.65 1.13 -7.25
C PRO A 33 1.79 2.33 -7.67
N ILE A 34 1.29 3.14 -6.72
CA ILE A 34 0.48 4.33 -6.99
C ILE A 34 1.40 5.48 -7.43
N ASP A 35 2.53 5.71 -6.75
CA ASP A 35 3.53 6.71 -7.20
C ASP A 35 4.10 6.34 -8.58
N GLU A 36 4.42 5.05 -8.78
CA GLU A 36 4.93 4.56 -10.06
C GLU A 36 3.86 4.70 -11.16
N HIS A 37 2.59 4.39 -10.87
CA HIS A 37 1.50 4.59 -11.81
C HIS A 37 1.24 6.07 -12.10
N ALA A 38 1.22 6.95 -11.09
CA ALA A 38 1.04 8.39 -11.25
C ALA A 38 2.15 9.01 -12.12
N LYS A 39 3.41 8.61 -11.91
CA LYS A 39 4.53 9.01 -12.79
C LYS A 39 4.34 8.55 -14.23
N MET A 40 3.78 7.36 -14.45
CA MET A 40 3.44 6.93 -15.81
C MET A 40 2.35 7.79 -16.47
N HIS A 41 1.44 8.41 -15.69
CA HIS A 41 0.48 9.38 -16.22
C HIS A 41 1.14 10.70 -16.60
N GLU A 42 2.05 11.20 -15.76
CA GLU A 42 2.83 12.40 -16.05
C GLU A 42 3.71 12.25 -17.29
N LEU A 43 4.28 11.06 -17.49
CA LEU A 43 5.08 10.70 -18.66
C LEU A 43 4.24 10.34 -19.90
N GLY A 44 2.91 10.31 -19.78
CA GLY A 44 2.00 10.01 -20.90
C GLY A 44 2.01 8.55 -21.38
N ILE A 45 2.53 7.62 -20.59
CA ILE A 45 2.70 6.19 -20.94
C ILE A 45 1.74 5.24 -20.19
N ALA A 46 0.99 5.74 -19.19
CA ALA A 46 0.14 4.92 -18.32
C ALA A 46 -1.00 4.17 -19.04
N HIS A 47 -1.55 4.73 -20.11
CA HIS A 47 -2.63 4.10 -20.88
C HIS A 47 -2.12 3.78 -22.28
N GLY A 48 -1.43 2.65 -22.41
CA GLY A 48 -1.06 2.11 -23.71
C GLY A 48 -2.32 1.76 -24.50
N HIS A 49 -2.74 2.64 -25.40
CA HIS A 49 -3.57 2.23 -26.53
C HIS A 49 -2.69 1.29 -27.37
N ARG A 50 -2.85 -0.03 -27.18
CA ARG A 50 -2.41 -0.99 -28.18
C ARG A 50 -3.25 -0.77 -29.42
N THR A 51 -2.85 0.17 -30.28
CA THR A 51 -3.30 0.18 -31.66
C THR A 51 -2.85 -1.14 -32.27
N LYS A 52 -3.80 -2.08 -32.41
CA LYS A 52 -3.68 -3.15 -33.39
C LYS A 52 -3.67 -2.46 -34.76
N ASN A 53 -2.48 -2.27 -35.33
CA ASN A 53 -2.36 -1.94 -36.74
C ASN A 53 -2.70 -3.22 -37.53
N PHE A 54 -3.73 -3.10 -38.37
CA PHE A 54 -4.07 -4.03 -39.44
C PHE A 54 -2.95 -4.09 -40.49
#